data_AF-A0A803XVU0-F1
#
_entry.id   AF-A0A803XVU0-F1
#
_cell.length_a   1.000
_cell.length_b   1.000
_cell.length_c   1.000
_cell.angle_alpha   90.00
_cell.angle_beta   90.00
_cell.angle_gamma   90.00
#
_symmetry.space_group_name_H-M   'P 1'
#
loop_
_entity.id
_entity.type
_entity.pdbx_description
1 polymer ?
#
loop_
_entity_poly.entity_id
_entity_poly.type
_entity_poly.pdbx_seq_one_letter_code
_entity_poly.pdbx_strand_id
1 'polypeptide(L)'
;MEQAALERFLSPGKGSGLRSRRRVRPGELLYRAEPFAYVVTKEQLGGVCEQCFQRYERPRERSTAILHSRPGWMWLWAAWSGW
;
A
#
# COMPACT_ATOMS: atom_id res chain seq x y z
N MET A 1 29.66 -18.15 -10.59
CA MET A 1 28.63 -17.20 -10.12
C MET A 1 27.67 -16.97 -11.26
N GLU A 2 26.43 -17.44 -11.14
CA GLU A 2 25.36 -17.19 -12.13
C GLU A 2 25.18 -15.68 -12.27
N GLN A 3 25.26 -15.15 -13.49
CA GLN A 3 25.02 -13.73 -13.73
C GLN A 3 23.50 -13.49 -13.68
N ALA A 4 23.06 -12.54 -12.86
CA ALA A 4 21.65 -12.15 -12.81
C ALA A 4 21.16 -11.72 -14.21
N ALA A 5 19.98 -12.22 -14.62
CA ALA A 5 19.38 -11.94 -15.92
C ALA A 5 18.98 -10.46 -16.12
N LEU A 6 18.89 -9.70 -15.02
CA LEU A 6 18.64 -8.27 -15.00
C LEU A 6 19.84 -7.56 -14.36
N GLU A 7 20.15 -6.36 -14.85
CA GLU A 7 21.21 -5.52 -14.33
C GLU A 7 20.75 -4.08 -14.14
N ARG A 8 21.35 -3.41 -13.15
CA ARG A 8 21.22 -1.96 -13.01
C ARG A 8 22.13 -1.28 -14.04
N PHE A 9 21.65 -0.25 -14.71
CA PHE A 9 22.43 0.57 -15.64
C PHE A 9 22.09 2.06 -15.47
N LEU A 10 22.91 2.96 -16.04
CA LEU A 10 22.58 4.38 -16.11
C LEU A 10 21.82 4.67 -17.40
N SER A 11 20.57 5.08 -17.26
CA SER A 11 19.71 5.49 -18.37
C SER A 11 19.96 6.96 -18.72
N PRO A 12 20.25 7.28 -19.99
CA PRO A 12 20.44 8.66 -20.44
C PRO A 12 19.25 9.55 -20.05
N GLY A 13 19.53 10.65 -19.33
CA GLY A 13 18.52 11.62 -18.89
C GLY A 13 17.50 11.14 -17.84
N LYS A 14 17.62 9.90 -17.32
CA LYS A 14 16.62 9.31 -16.40
C LYS A 14 17.21 8.73 -15.10
N GLY A 15 18.53 8.75 -14.94
CA GLY A 15 19.21 8.20 -13.76
C GLY A 15 19.39 6.68 -13.83
N SER A 16 19.19 5.96 -12.73
CA SER A 16 19.34 4.50 -12.72
C SER A 16 18.15 3.80 -13.39
N GLY A 17 18.43 2.76 -14.17
CA GLY A 17 17.44 1.89 -14.80
C GLY A 17 17.74 0.41 -14.61
N LEU A 18 16.80 -0.43 -15.01
CA LEU A 18 16.91 -1.89 -15.02
C LEU A 18 16.89 -2.39 -16.48
N ARG A 19 17.86 -3.23 -16.86
CA ARG A 19 18.00 -3.78 -18.21
C ARG A 19 18.12 -5.29 -18.17
N SER A 20 17.55 -5.99 -19.15
CA SER A 20 17.77 -7.43 -19.30
C SER A 20 19.07 -7.72 -20.05
N ARG A 21 19.79 -8.75 -19.61
CA ARG A 21 21.00 -9.27 -20.24
C ARG A 21 20.72 -10.39 -21.25
N ARG A 22 19.44 -10.77 -21.41
CA ARG A 22 18.99 -11.83 -22.30
C ARG A 22 17.71 -11.43 -23.02
N ARG A 23 17.29 -12.27 -23.99
CA ARG A 23 15.97 -12.12 -24.61
C ARG A 23 14.89 -12.47 -23.59
N VAL A 24 13.79 -11.72 -23.65
CA VAL A 24 12.59 -11.87 -22.81
C VAL A 24 11.40 -12.17 -23.71
N ARG A 25 10.51 -13.06 -23.28
CA ARG A 25 9.26 -13.38 -23.98
C ARG A 25 8.05 -12.70 -23.34
N PRO A 26 6.97 -12.43 -24.09
CA PRO A 26 5.72 -11.95 -23.50
C PRO A 26 5.20 -12.90 -22.41
N GLY A 27 4.79 -12.34 -21.26
CA GLY A 27 4.30 -13.10 -20.09
C GLY A 27 5.38 -13.69 -19.19
N GLU A 28 6.66 -13.53 -19.52
CA GLU A 28 7.76 -14.07 -18.73
C GLU A 28 7.97 -13.30 -17.40
N LEU A 29 8.06 -14.03 -16.29
CA LEU A 29 8.38 -13.45 -14.98
C LEU A 29 9.86 -13.05 -14.92
N LEU A 30 10.11 -11.74 -14.85
CA LEU A 30 11.47 -11.18 -14.80
C LEU A 30 12.04 -11.07 -13.39
N TYR A 31 11.21 -10.67 -12.43
CA TYR A 31 11.60 -10.44 -11.04
C TYR A 31 10.38 -10.50 -10.13
N ARG A 32 10.59 -10.94 -8.89
CA ARG A 32 9.61 -10.87 -7.79
C ARG A 32 10.34 -10.40 -6.55
N ALA A 33 9.69 -9.52 -5.79
CA ALA A 33 10.13 -9.12 -4.46
C ALA A 33 8.93 -9.02 -3.52
N GLU A 34 9.20 -9.24 -2.25
CA GLU A 34 8.30 -8.80 -1.20
C GLU A 34 8.48 -7.29 -0.99
N PRO A 35 7.39 -6.55 -0.72
CA PRO A 35 7.49 -5.14 -0.37
C PRO A 35 8.35 -4.99 0.90
N PHE A 36 9.20 -3.97 0.93
CA PHE A 36 9.98 -3.65 2.14
C PHE A 36 9.06 -3.27 3.31
N ALA A 37 8.03 -2.48 3.02
CA ALA A 37 6.93 -2.15 3.92
C ALA A 37 5.70 -1.81 3.07
N TYR A 38 4.50 -1.96 3.64
CA TYR A 38 3.25 -1.66 2.93
C TYR A 38 2.13 -1.28 3.89
N VAL A 39 1.15 -0.54 3.38
CA VAL A 39 -0.10 -0.18 4.05
C VAL A 39 -1.24 -0.18 3.03
N VAL A 40 -2.46 -0.46 3.48
CA VAL A 40 -3.67 -0.36 2.65
C VAL A 40 -4.08 1.10 2.49
N THR A 41 -4.52 1.51 1.30
CA THR A 41 -5.01 2.89 1.07
C THR A 41 -6.30 3.14 1.84
N LYS A 42 -6.59 4.39 2.18
CA LYS A 42 -7.78 4.74 2.97
C LYS A 42 -9.07 4.21 2.33
N GLU A 43 -9.17 4.29 1.01
CA GLU A 43 -10.35 3.90 0.22
C GLU A 43 -10.63 2.39 0.29
N GLN A 44 -9.60 1.57 0.57
CA GLN A 44 -9.71 0.11 0.61
C GLN A 44 -9.84 -0.44 2.04
N LEU A 45 -9.72 0.40 3.08
CA LEU A 45 -9.88 -0.02 4.47
C LEU A 45 -11.27 -0.62 4.72
N GLY A 46 -11.31 -1.81 5.33
CA GLY A 46 -12.51 -2.61 5.56
C GLY A 46 -12.94 -3.47 4.37
N GLY A 47 -12.44 -3.20 3.15
CA GLY A 47 -12.72 -3.98 1.94
C GLY A 47 -11.70 -5.09 1.65
N VAL A 48 -10.47 -4.96 2.17
CA VAL A 48 -9.40 -5.95 2.00
C VAL A 48 -8.72 -6.28 3.33
N CYS A 49 -8.10 -7.45 3.42
CA CYS A 49 -7.21 -7.81 4.53
C CYS A 49 -5.93 -6.97 4.46
N GLU A 50 -5.56 -6.31 5.56
CA GLU A 50 -4.37 -5.45 5.63
C GLU A 50 -3.04 -6.19 5.49
N GLN A 51 -3.01 -7.52 5.68
CA GLN A 51 -1.79 -8.33 5.57
C GLN A 51 -1.64 -9.00 4.20
N CYS A 52 -2.70 -9.66 3.71
CA CYS A 52 -2.61 -10.48 2.48
C CYS A 52 -3.25 -9.81 1.25
N PHE A 53 -3.87 -8.65 1.43
CA PHE A 53 -4.53 -7.84 0.40
C PHE A 53 -5.67 -8.56 -0.35
N GLN A 54 -6.13 -9.70 0.17
CA GLN A 54 -7.31 -10.40 -0.35
C GLN A 54 -8.58 -9.60 -0.04
N ARG A 55 -9.48 -9.52 -1.02
CA ARG A 55 -10.78 -8.86 -0.86
C ARG A 55 -11.68 -9.68 0.05
N TYR A 56 -12.37 -9.00 0.95
CA TYR A 56 -13.45 -9.62 1.70
C TYR A 56 -14.70 -9.71 0.82
N GLU A 57 -15.38 -10.85 0.84
CA GLU A 57 -16.67 -11.03 0.14
C GLU A 57 -17.75 -10.09 0.68
N ARG A 58 -17.69 -9.81 1.99
CA ARG A 58 -18.50 -8.78 2.64
C ARG A 58 -17.56 -7.75 3.25
N PRO A 59 -17.55 -6.50 2.75
CA PRO A 59 -16.80 -5.42 3.36
C PRO A 59 -17.20 -5.28 4.83
N ARG A 60 -16.21 -5.16 5.72
CA ARG A 60 -16.49 -4.83 7.11
C ARG A 60 -16.96 -3.39 7.15
N GLU A 61 -18.14 -3.17 7.72
CA GLU A 61 -18.67 -1.83 7.93
C GLU A 61 -17.63 -1.00 8.66
N ARG A 62 -17.33 0.20 8.13
CA ARG A 62 -16.53 1.16 8.87
C ARG A 62 -17.34 1.50 10.12
N SER A 63 -16.87 1.08 11.28
CA SER A 63 -17.20 1.74 12.54
C SER A 63 -16.58 3.14 12.53
N THR A 64 -17.11 4.02 11.70
CA THR A 64 -16.95 5.48 11.82
C THR A 64 -17.57 5.97 13.15
N ALA A 65 -18.27 5.09 13.86
CA ALA A 65 -18.80 5.24 15.21
C ALA A 65 -17.75 5.10 16.34
N ILE A 66 -16.49 5.50 16.14
CA ILE A 66 -15.55 5.69 17.27
C ILE A 66 -15.16 7.16 17.47
N LEU A 67 -15.45 8.06 16.51
CA LEU A 67 -15.17 9.49 16.70
C LEU A 67 -16.40 10.37 17.01
N HIS A 68 -17.64 9.87 16.88
CA HIS A 68 -18.84 10.70 17.11
C HIS A 68 -19.96 10.08 17.96
N SER A 69 -19.77 8.92 18.58
CA SER A 69 -20.84 8.25 19.36
C SER A 69 -20.54 8.04 20.85
N ARG A 70 -19.53 8.71 21.41
CA ARG A 70 -19.39 8.83 22.87
C ARG A 70 -19.99 10.17 23.33
N PRO A 71 -21.09 10.19 24.10
CA PRO A 71 -21.77 11.42 24.54
C PRO A 71 -20.91 12.40 25.36
N GLY A 72 -19.67 12.03 25.71
CA GLY A 72 -18.75 12.84 26.50
C GLY A 72 -17.79 13.74 25.72
N TRP A 73 -17.59 13.52 24.41
CA TRP A 73 -16.57 14.27 23.65
C TRP A 73 -17.06 15.66 23.22
N MET A 74 -18.37 15.84 23.07
CA MET A 74 -18.96 17.15 22.76
C MET A 74 -18.70 18.16 23.88
N TRP A 75 -18.68 17.72 25.14
CA TRP A 75 -18.33 18.54 26.31
C TRP A 75 -16.85 18.91 26.37
N LEU A 76 -15.96 17.98 26.00
CA LEU A 76 -14.51 18.23 25.92
C LEU A 76 -14.17 19.23 24.81
N TRP A 77 -14.88 19.18 23.67
CA TRP A 77 -14.71 20.17 22.61
C TRP A 77 -15.24 21.53 23.04
N ALA A 78 -16.44 21.61 23.61
CA ALA A 78 -17.02 22.84 24.14
C ALA A 78 -16.13 23.52 25.21
N ALA A 79 -15.57 22.73 26.13
CA ALA A 79 -14.66 23.21 27.17
C ALA A 79 -13.31 23.73 26.63
N TRP A 80 -12.87 23.28 25.45
CA TRP A 80 -11.64 23.76 24.81
C TRP A 80 -11.90 24.95 23.87
N SER A 81 -13.10 25.07 23.31
CA SER A 81 -13.50 26.17 22.41
C SER A 81 -14.10 27.40 23.09
N GLY A 82 -14.20 27.41 24.43
CA GLY A 82 -14.49 28.62 25.20
C GLY A 82 -15.87 29.23 24.99
N TRP A 83 -16.92 28.40 24.91
CA TRP A 83 -18.32 28.83 25.02
C TRP A 83 -18.87 28.55 26.42
#